data_AF-A0A6G4RCW5-F1
#
_entry.id   AF-A0A6G4RCW5-F1
#
_cell.length_a   1.000
_cell.length_b   1.000
_cell.length_c   1.000
_cell.angle_alpha   90.00
_cell.angle_beta   90.00
_cell.angle_gamma   90.00
#
_symmetry.space_group_name_H-M   'P 1'
#
loop_
_entity.id
_entity.type
_entity.pdbx_description
1 polymer ?
#
loop_
_entity_poly.entity_id
_entity_poly.type
_entity_poly.pdbx_seq_one_letter_code
_entity_poly.pdbx_strand_id
1 'polypeptide(L)'
;METNRTPTPESILNRPSNPIGYLAIVMALITGVLHLVASTNAIEMSLLLAVLFILNGLGFIGGAILYVTQFWRRWLFIVAALYAIVTIVALFPVQGWGVEAFYMQGNLNPLAVITKAAEAVLAVCAIYLYLASGE
;
A
#
# COMPACT_ATOMS: atom_id res chain seq x y z
N MET A 1 52.46 2.50 -1.68
CA MET A 1 51.56 3.68 -1.64
C MET A 1 50.15 3.14 -1.45
N GLU A 2 49.72 2.95 -0.21
CA GLU A 2 48.37 2.47 0.12
C GLU A 2 47.37 3.61 -0.10
N THR A 3 46.42 3.43 -1.01
CA THR A 3 45.31 4.37 -1.17
C THR A 3 44.36 4.17 0.00
N ASN A 4 44.43 5.06 0.99
CA ASN A 4 43.48 5.14 2.09
C ASN A 4 42.11 5.58 1.51
N ARG A 5 41.25 4.62 1.15
CA ARG A 5 39.88 4.91 0.73
C ARG A 5 39.04 5.14 1.98
N THR A 6 38.66 6.38 2.23
CA THR A 6 37.57 6.68 3.15
C THR A 6 36.28 6.02 2.61
N PRO A 7 35.57 5.21 3.41
CA PRO A 7 34.29 4.67 2.98
C PRO A 7 33.32 5.84 2.76
N THR A 8 32.78 5.97 1.55
CA THR A 8 31.67 6.88 1.28
C THR A 8 30.47 6.44 2.12
N PRO A 9 29.74 7.36 2.79
CA PRO A 9 28.55 6.98 3.56
C PRO A 9 27.55 6.30 2.65
N GLU A 10 27.14 5.08 2.97
CA GLU A 10 26.09 4.41 2.20
C GLU A 10 24.77 5.17 2.36
N SER A 11 24.10 5.44 1.24
CA SER A 11 22.83 6.16 1.24
C SER A 11 21.74 5.27 1.83
N ILE A 12 21.10 5.73 2.91
CA ILE A 12 19.95 5.04 3.52
C ILE A 12 18.74 5.06 2.57
N LEU A 13 18.65 6.09 1.72
CA LEU A 13 17.56 6.28 0.77
C LEU A 13 17.98 5.77 -0.63
N ASN A 14 17.16 4.89 -1.20
CA ASN A 14 17.31 4.36 -2.54
C ASN A 14 16.12 4.78 -3.40
N ARG A 15 16.41 5.37 -4.56
CA ARG A 15 15.37 5.73 -5.53
C ARG A 15 14.91 4.49 -6.29
N PRO A 16 13.62 4.39 -6.64
CA PRO A 16 13.15 3.32 -7.51
C PRO A 16 13.91 3.34 -8.85
N SER A 17 14.47 2.20 -9.23
CA SER A 17 15.15 1.99 -10.52
C SER A 17 14.19 1.79 -11.69
N ASN A 18 12.92 1.50 -11.40
CA ASN A 18 11.87 1.25 -12.39
C ASN A 18 10.73 2.27 -12.19
N PRO A 19 10.17 2.87 -13.26
CA PRO A 19 9.05 3.81 -13.17
C PRO A 19 7.83 3.24 -12.42
N ILE A 20 7.60 1.92 -12.50
CA ILE A 20 6.54 1.23 -11.77
C ILE A 20 6.72 1.34 -10.24
N GLY A 21 7.95 1.49 -9.76
CA GLY A 21 8.22 1.76 -8.34
C GLY A 21 7.65 3.10 -7.87
N TYR A 22 7.71 4.15 -8.70
CA TYR A 22 7.06 5.42 -8.37
C TYR A 22 5.54 5.30 -8.39
N LEU A 23 4.99 4.55 -9.35
CA LEU A 23 3.55 4.26 -9.38
C LEU A 23 3.11 3.49 -8.13
N ALA A 24 3.87 2.49 -7.69
CA ALA A 24 3.61 1.74 -6.46
C ALA A 24 3.60 2.67 -5.23
N ILE A 25 4.57 3.59 -5.13
CA ILE A 25 4.60 4.60 -4.05
C ILE A 25 3.32 5.45 -4.07
N VAL A 26 2.95 6.00 -5.22
CA VAL A 26 1.76 6.85 -5.33
C VAL A 26 0.50 6.08 -4.96
N MET A 27 0.34 4.84 -5.44
CA MET A 27 -0.82 4.01 -5.11
C MET A 27 -0.85 3.64 -3.62
N ALA A 28 0.30 3.34 -3.01
CA ALA A 28 0.39 3.07 -1.57
C ALA A 28 0.02 4.32 -0.74
N LEU A 29 0.48 5.51 -1.13
CA LEU A 29 0.13 6.75 -0.45
C LEU A 29 -1.35 7.10 -0.59
N ILE A 30 -1.92 6.98 -1.80
CA ILE A 30 -3.36 7.18 -2.03
C ILE A 30 -4.16 6.20 -1.17
N THR A 31 -3.81 4.91 -1.21
CA THR A 31 -4.46 3.88 -0.41
C THR A 31 -4.37 4.20 1.08
N GLY A 32 -3.17 4.54 1.55
CA GLY A 32 -2.91 4.88 2.94
C GLY A 32 -3.76 6.04 3.43
N VAL A 33 -3.73 7.16 2.71
CA VAL A 33 -4.52 8.36 3.04
C VAL A 33 -6.01 8.07 3.01
N LEU A 34 -6.52 7.35 1.99
CA LEU A 34 -7.94 7.05 1.90
C LEU A 34 -8.42 6.13 3.02
N HIS A 35 -7.58 5.23 3.56
CA HIS A 35 -7.93 4.48 4.78
C HIS A 35 -7.97 5.35 6.03
N LEU A 36 -7.04 6.29 6.16
CA LEU A 36 -7.08 7.25 7.27
C LEU A 36 -8.34 8.11 7.18
N VAL A 37 -8.74 8.56 5.99
CA VAL A 37 -10.02 9.25 5.77
C VAL A 37 -11.20 8.32 6.07
N ALA A 38 -11.18 7.07 5.62
CA ALA A 38 -12.24 6.11 5.93
C ALA A 38 -12.41 5.87 7.45
N SER A 39 -11.33 5.98 8.22
CA SER A 39 -11.38 5.84 9.68
C SER A 39 -12.25 6.91 10.36
N THR A 40 -12.36 8.12 9.80
CA THR A 40 -13.22 9.18 10.37
C THR A 40 -14.69 8.83 10.24
N ASN A 41 -15.07 8.12 9.18
CA ASN A 41 -16.43 7.61 9.00
C ASN A 41 -16.65 6.35 9.86
N ALA A 42 -15.62 5.52 10.01
CA ALA A 42 -15.70 4.29 10.76
C ALA A 42 -15.78 4.49 12.29
N ILE A 43 -15.23 5.58 12.83
CA ILE A 43 -15.22 5.84 14.28
C ILE A 43 -16.64 6.01 14.85
N GLU A 44 -17.56 6.53 14.04
CA GLU A 44 -18.98 6.66 14.40
C GLU A 44 -19.70 5.31 14.44
N MET A 45 -19.14 4.30 13.75
CA MET A 45 -19.76 2.98 13.57
C MET A 45 -19.17 1.93 14.53
N SER A 46 -17.84 1.88 14.65
CA SER A 46 -17.11 0.91 15.48
C SER A 46 -15.67 1.35 15.71
N LEU A 47 -15.26 1.37 16.98
CA LEU A 47 -13.86 1.62 17.35
C LEU A 47 -12.90 0.61 16.72
N LEU A 48 -13.29 -0.68 16.69
CA LEU A 48 -12.46 -1.73 16.09
C LEU A 48 -12.24 -1.44 14.60
N LEU A 49 -13.29 -1.09 13.86
CA LEU A 49 -13.20 -0.81 12.44
C LEU A 49 -12.33 0.44 12.19
N ALA A 50 -12.50 1.49 13.00
CA ALA A 50 -11.66 2.68 12.92
C ALA A 50 -10.17 2.38 13.16
N VAL A 51 -9.85 1.59 14.19
CA VAL A 51 -8.47 1.15 14.46
C VAL A 51 -7.91 0.34 13.30
N LEU A 52 -8.69 -0.59 12.73
CA LEU A 52 -8.26 -1.36 11.56
C LEU A 52 -7.96 -0.44 10.37
N PHE A 53 -8.82 0.54 10.07
CA PHE A 53 -8.57 1.52 9.01
C PHE A 53 -7.30 2.34 9.28
N ILE A 54 -7.07 2.79 10.52
CA ILE A 54 -5.87 3.55 10.90
C ILE A 54 -4.61 2.71 10.71
N LEU A 55 -4.57 1.51 11.28
CA LEU A 55 -3.43 0.61 11.17
C LEU A 55 -3.16 0.24 9.71
N ASN A 56 -4.22 0.08 8.92
CA ASN A 56 -4.08 -0.22 7.50
C ASN A 56 -3.50 0.96 6.71
N GLY A 57 -3.99 2.16 6.98
CA GLY A 57 -3.47 3.39 6.38
C GLY A 57 -1.99 3.60 6.68
N LEU A 58 -1.60 3.41 7.95
CA LEU A 58 -0.21 3.47 8.39
C LEU A 58 0.65 2.34 7.80
N GLY A 59 0.10 1.15 7.61
CA GLY A 59 0.79 0.03 6.97
C GLY A 59 1.21 0.36 5.54
N PHE A 60 0.32 0.95 4.74
CA PHE A 60 0.67 1.36 3.37
C PHE A 60 1.66 2.53 3.31
N ILE A 61 1.48 3.55 4.16
CA ILE A 61 2.43 4.67 4.23
C ILE A 61 3.80 4.19 4.70
N GLY A 62 3.83 3.38 5.75
CA GLY A 62 5.04 2.76 6.28
C GLY A 62 5.73 1.86 5.25
N GLY A 63 4.96 1.08 4.49
CA GLY A 63 5.47 0.28 3.37
C GLY A 63 6.09 1.14 2.27
N ALA A 64 5.46 2.26 1.89
CA ALA A 64 6.00 3.20 0.91
C ALA A 64 7.30 3.85 1.39
N ILE A 65 7.38 4.23 2.67
CA ILE A 65 8.60 4.75 3.29
C ILE A 65 9.68 3.68 3.29
N LEU A 66 9.36 2.45 3.72
CA LEU A 66 10.31 1.34 3.75
C LEU A 66 10.86 1.02 2.36
N TYR A 67 10.02 1.10 1.32
CA TYR A 67 10.39 0.82 -0.07
C TYR A 67 11.49 1.73 -0.60
N VAL A 68 11.50 3.00 -0.19
CA VAL A 68 12.57 3.93 -0.58
C VAL A 68 13.81 3.83 0.30
N THR A 69 13.88 2.88 1.24
CA THR A 69 15.09 2.65 2.06
C THR A 69 15.92 1.48 1.56
N GLN A 70 17.19 1.45 1.96
CA GLN A 70 18.08 0.28 1.78
C GLN A 70 17.58 -1.00 2.47
N PHE A 71 16.60 -0.91 3.37
CA PHE A 71 16.06 -2.07 4.08
C PHE A 71 15.07 -2.87 3.24
N TRP A 72 14.67 -2.37 2.07
CA TRP A 72 13.73 -3.08 1.20
C TRP A 72 14.37 -4.34 0.61
N ARG A 73 13.78 -5.50 0.91
CA ARG A 73 14.19 -6.81 0.38
C ARG A 73 13.17 -7.30 -0.64
N ARG A 74 13.62 -8.07 -1.63
CA ARG A 74 12.78 -8.62 -2.70
C ARG A 74 11.48 -9.28 -2.22
N TRP A 75 11.52 -10.06 -1.13
CA TRP A 75 10.32 -10.73 -0.59
C TRP A 75 9.25 -9.76 -0.07
N LEU A 76 9.61 -8.52 0.28
CA LEU A 76 8.65 -7.49 0.72
C LEU A 76 7.71 -7.06 -0.40
N PHE A 77 8.07 -7.24 -1.68
CA PHE A 77 7.13 -7.04 -2.77
C PHE A 77 5.94 -8.01 -2.70
N ILE A 78 6.19 -9.28 -2.38
CA ILE A 78 5.12 -10.26 -2.19
C ILE A 78 4.28 -9.92 -0.95
N VAL A 79 4.91 -9.46 0.14
CA VAL A 79 4.18 -8.98 1.32
C VAL A 79 3.28 -7.82 0.96
N ALA A 80 3.77 -6.83 0.23
CA ALA A 80 2.98 -5.68 -0.21
C ALA A 80 1.81 -6.10 -1.10
N ALA A 81 2.03 -7.03 -2.05
CA ALA A 81 0.98 -7.55 -2.91
C ALA A 81 -0.11 -8.29 -2.11
N LEU A 82 0.30 -9.21 -1.24
CA LEU A 82 -0.62 -9.96 -0.38
C LEU A 82 -1.40 -9.03 0.55
N TYR A 83 -0.73 -8.03 1.11
CA TYR A 83 -1.35 -7.06 2.01
C TYR A 83 -2.40 -6.21 1.29
N ALA A 84 -2.12 -5.75 0.07
CA ALA A 84 -3.10 -5.07 -0.77
C ALA A 84 -4.30 -5.97 -1.10
N ILE A 85 -4.06 -7.23 -1.48
CA ILE A 85 -5.12 -8.19 -1.81
C ILE A 85 -6.00 -8.49 -0.59
N VAL A 86 -5.39 -8.73 0.59
CA VAL A 86 -6.14 -8.96 1.84
C VAL A 86 -7.01 -7.75 2.17
N THR A 87 -6.51 -6.54 1.95
CA THR A 87 -7.29 -5.32 2.14
C THR A 87 -8.48 -5.22 1.19
N ILE A 88 -8.33 -5.64 -0.07
CA ILE A 88 -9.46 -5.72 -1.02
C ILE A 88 -10.49 -6.71 -0.50
N VAL A 89 -10.06 -7.91 -0.14
CA VAL A 89 -10.94 -8.99 0.33
C VAL A 89 -11.66 -8.61 1.63
N ALA A 90 -11.01 -7.85 2.51
CA ALA A 90 -11.58 -7.38 3.77
C ALA A 90 -12.81 -6.46 3.60
N LEU A 91 -13.03 -5.90 2.40
CA LEU A 91 -14.24 -5.13 2.10
C LEU A 91 -15.51 -6.00 2.17
N PHE A 92 -15.46 -7.21 1.60
CA PHE A 92 -16.67 -7.99 1.34
C PHE A 92 -17.40 -8.46 2.61
N PRO A 93 -16.71 -8.92 3.68
CA PRO A 93 -17.40 -9.26 4.93
C PRO A 93 -18.10 -8.08 5.60
N VAL A 94 -17.68 -6.84 5.30
CA VAL A 94 -18.22 -5.62 5.92
C VAL A 94 -19.32 -4.98 5.06
N GLN A 95 -19.18 -5.00 3.73
CA GLN A 95 -20.06 -4.26 2.82
C GLN A 95 -20.91 -5.15 1.88
N GLY A 96 -20.73 -6.47 1.90
CA GLY A 96 -21.50 -7.43 1.08
C GLY A 96 -20.63 -8.22 0.09
N TRP A 97 -21.18 -9.28 -0.49
CA TRP A 97 -20.46 -10.21 -1.38
C TRP A 97 -20.89 -10.01 -2.83
N GLY A 98 -20.39 -8.94 -3.45
CA GLY A 98 -20.73 -8.62 -4.83
C GLY A 98 -20.46 -7.16 -5.18
N VAL A 99 -21.21 -6.62 -6.13
CA VAL A 99 -21.09 -5.21 -6.55
C VAL A 99 -21.65 -4.26 -5.49
N GLU A 100 -22.55 -4.73 -4.64
CA GLU A 100 -23.13 -3.98 -3.53
C GLU A 100 -22.09 -3.50 -2.51
N ALA A 101 -20.93 -4.18 -2.44
CA ALA A 101 -19.80 -3.77 -1.60
C ALA A 101 -19.23 -2.40 -1.98
N PHE A 102 -19.58 -1.88 -3.17
CA PHE A 102 -19.19 -0.55 -3.63
C PHE A 102 -20.30 0.49 -3.48
N TYR A 103 -21.44 0.13 -2.91
CA TYR A 103 -22.58 1.02 -2.72
C TYR A 103 -22.79 1.36 -1.25
N MET A 104 -23.15 2.61 -0.99
CA MET A 104 -23.54 3.09 0.34
C MET A 104 -24.80 3.95 0.18
N GLN A 105 -25.86 3.59 0.91
CA GLN A 105 -27.18 4.25 0.83
C GLN A 105 -27.77 4.29 -0.61
N GLY A 106 -27.56 3.23 -1.39
CA GLY A 106 -28.09 3.11 -2.75
C GLY A 106 -27.27 3.84 -3.83
N ASN A 107 -26.21 4.57 -3.45
CA ASN A 107 -25.31 5.25 -4.38
C ASN A 107 -23.93 4.61 -4.39
N LEU A 108 -23.23 4.71 -5.51
CA LEU A 108 -21.83 4.29 -5.61
C LEU A 108 -20.99 5.09 -4.62
N ASN A 109 -20.20 4.40 -3.79
CA ASN A 109 -19.31 5.00 -2.81
C ASN A 109 -17.95 5.27 -3.48
N PRO A 110 -17.62 6.53 -3.85
CA PRO A 110 -16.39 6.82 -4.56
C PRO A 110 -15.15 6.49 -3.74
N LEU A 111 -15.23 6.62 -2.41
CA LEU A 111 -14.12 6.28 -1.53
C LEU A 111 -13.81 4.79 -1.64
N ALA A 112 -14.82 3.91 -1.52
CA ALA A 112 -14.63 2.48 -1.64
C ALA A 112 -14.04 2.11 -3.02
N VAL A 113 -14.60 2.63 -4.10
CA VAL A 113 -14.14 2.33 -5.47
C VAL A 113 -12.69 2.75 -5.69
N ILE A 114 -12.35 4.00 -5.36
CA ILE A 114 -11.01 4.54 -5.59
C ILE A 114 -9.98 3.80 -4.73
N THR A 115 -10.29 3.53 -3.45
CA THR A 115 -9.39 2.81 -2.56
C THR A 115 -9.11 1.40 -3.08
N LYS A 116 -10.14 0.63 -3.47
CA LYS A 116 -9.94 -0.72 -4.01
C LYS A 116 -9.20 -0.73 -5.35
N ALA A 117 -9.44 0.27 -6.21
CA ALA A 117 -8.70 0.42 -7.45
C ALA A 117 -7.21 0.70 -7.19
N ALA A 118 -6.89 1.60 -6.26
CA ALA A 118 -5.51 1.90 -5.88
C ALA A 118 -4.79 0.67 -5.29
N GLU A 119 -5.47 -0.09 -4.43
CA GLU A 119 -4.95 -1.37 -3.90
C GLU A 119 -4.67 -2.39 -5.00
N ALA A 120 -5.58 -2.52 -5.97
CA ALA A 120 -5.42 -3.47 -7.07
C ALA A 120 -4.22 -3.10 -7.96
N VAL A 121 -4.08 -1.82 -8.30
CA VAL A 121 -2.92 -1.32 -9.05
C VAL A 121 -1.63 -1.54 -8.25
N LEU A 122 -1.64 -1.27 -6.94
CA LEU A 122 -0.49 -1.52 -6.08
C LEU A 122 -0.10 -3.01 -6.05
N ALA A 123 -1.08 -3.92 -5.94
CA ALA A 123 -0.83 -5.35 -5.96
C ALA A 123 -0.16 -5.80 -7.26
N VAL A 124 -0.66 -5.32 -8.41
CA VAL A 124 -0.06 -5.59 -9.72
C VAL A 124 1.36 -5.03 -9.81
N CYS A 125 1.57 -3.78 -9.37
CA CYS A 125 2.90 -3.16 -9.37
C CYS A 125 3.88 -3.95 -8.52
N ALA A 126 3.46 -4.39 -7.33
CA ALA A 126 4.31 -5.14 -6.41
C ALA A 126 4.68 -6.52 -6.99
N ILE A 127 3.73 -7.24 -7.60
CA ILE A 127 4.00 -8.50 -8.29
C ILE A 127 4.98 -8.28 -9.44
N TYR A 128 4.75 -7.26 -10.28
CA TYR A 128 5.66 -6.94 -11.38
C TYR A 128 7.08 -6.64 -10.90
N LEU A 129 7.23 -5.80 -9.87
CA LEU A 129 8.54 -5.45 -9.31
C LEU A 129 9.25 -6.65 -8.64
N TYR A 130 8.49 -7.60 -8.08
CA TYR A 130 9.05 -8.86 -7.58
C TYR A 130 9.67 -9.71 -8.69
N LEU A 131 9.00 -9.79 -9.84
CA LEU A 131 9.48 -10.52 -11.01
C LEU A 131 10.69 -9.83 -11.63
N ALA A 132 10.62 -8.52 -11.85
CA ALA A 132 11.69 -7.72 -12.45
C ALA A 132 12.94 -7.57 -11.56
N SER A 133 12.84 -7.82 -10.24
CA SER A 133 13.98 -7.82 -9.32
C SER A 133 14.64 -9.20 -9.15
N GLY A 134 14.09 -10.22 -9.80
CA GLY A 134 14.64 -11.58 -9.81
C GLY A 134 15.50 -11.92 -11.03
N GLU A 135 15.50 -11.04 -12.03
CA GLU A 135 16.39 -11.07 -13.19
C GLU A 135 17.71 -10.35 -12.88
#